data_AF-A0A9C8AJF2-F1
#
_entry.id   AF-A0A9C8AJF2-F1
#
_cell.length_a   1.000
_cell.length_b   1.000
_cell.length_c   1.000
_cell.angle_alpha   90.00
_cell.angle_beta   90.00
_cell.angle_gamma   90.00
#
_symmetry.space_group_name_H-M   'P 1'
#
loop_
_entity.id
_entity.type
_entity.pdbx_description
1 polymer ?
#
loop_
_entity_poly.entity_id
_entity_poly.type
_entity_poly.pdbx_seq_one_letter_code
_entity_poly.pdbx_strand_id
1 'polypeptide(L)'
;MGSAFKTLMTKGGVLLIPPALLSKLYVKGSLNCSPENSEFKLKNVLAPSTIIGFEKVEVDGAPYPLDKVLLSKKNSVRLAASVTPQAPFLLNINEEVKVTLEGLKLSPGFHRIALHLESKEVGEVEIPVEDTVWES
;
A
#
# COMPACT_ATOMS: atom_id res chain seq x y z
N MET A 1 -28.20 -6.45 15.98
CA MET A 1 -26.83 -6.82 15.53
C MET A 1 -26.04 -5.54 15.35
N GLY A 2 -25.30 -5.15 16.37
CA GLY A 2 -24.51 -3.94 16.38
C GLY A 2 -23.55 -4.00 17.56
N SER A 3 -22.42 -3.30 17.43
CA SER A 3 -21.36 -3.15 18.43
C SER A 3 -20.22 -4.18 18.37
N ALA A 4 -19.18 -3.82 17.61
CA ALA A 4 -17.78 -4.15 17.95
C ALA A 4 -16.79 -3.02 17.57
N PHE A 5 -17.26 -1.81 17.27
CA PHE A 5 -16.42 -0.62 17.09
C PHE A 5 -16.69 0.37 18.22
N LYS A 6 -16.43 -0.05 19.46
CA LYS A 6 -16.52 0.83 20.61
C LYS A 6 -15.11 1.32 20.96
N THR A 7 -14.85 2.56 20.55
CA THR A 7 -14.01 3.56 21.23
C THR A 7 -12.56 3.16 21.55
N LEU A 8 -11.64 3.75 20.78
CA LEU A 8 -10.36 4.20 21.32
C LEU A 8 -10.21 5.68 21.01
N MET A 9 -10.51 6.54 21.99
CA MET A 9 -10.16 7.96 21.96
C MET A 9 -8.98 8.16 22.90
N THR A 10 -7.86 8.62 22.36
CA THR A 10 -6.75 9.20 23.14
C THR A 10 -6.38 10.53 22.52
N LYS A 11 -6.50 11.61 23.29
CA LYS A 11 -5.98 12.94 22.95
C LYS A 11 -4.51 12.80 22.52
N GLY A 12 -4.21 13.07 21.24
CA GLY A 12 -2.84 13.07 20.72
C GLY A 12 -2.12 11.71 20.70
N GLY A 13 -2.85 10.59 20.62
CA GLY A 13 -2.25 9.24 20.58
C GLY A 13 -2.34 8.61 19.19
N VAL A 14 -1.22 8.06 18.70
CA VAL A 14 -1.14 7.27 17.45
C VAL A 14 -2.13 6.11 17.53
N LEU A 15 -3.03 6.01 16.56
CA LEU A 15 -3.89 4.84 16.41
C LEU A 15 -3.01 3.66 15.96
N LEU A 16 -2.69 2.76 16.87
CA LEU A 16 -1.92 1.54 16.55
C LEU A 16 -2.83 0.53 15.85
N ILE A 17 -2.87 0.60 14.51
CA ILE A 17 -3.43 -0.48 13.70
C ILE A 17 -2.43 -1.63 13.69
N PRO A 18 -2.81 -2.85 14.10
CA PRO A 18 -1.89 -3.98 14.09
C PRO A 18 -1.34 -4.24 12.67
N PRO A 19 -0.02 -4.44 12.49
CA PRO A 19 0.56 -4.73 11.18
C PRO A 19 -0.06 -5.95 10.50
N ALA A 20 -0.44 -6.97 11.28
CA ALA A 20 -1.12 -8.17 10.79
C ALA A 20 -2.52 -7.91 10.19
N LEU A 21 -3.13 -6.75 10.47
CA LEU A 21 -4.38 -6.34 9.84
C LEU A 21 -4.09 -5.63 8.50
N LEU A 22 -3.07 -4.76 8.48
CA LEU A 22 -2.66 -4.03 7.27
C LEU A 22 -2.08 -4.95 6.21
N SER A 23 -1.36 -6.01 6.60
CA SER A 23 -0.87 -7.03 5.68
C SER A 23 -1.98 -7.76 4.92
N LYS A 24 -3.22 -7.76 5.43
CA LYS A 24 -4.38 -8.33 4.70
C LYS A 24 -4.78 -7.54 3.47
N LEU A 25 -4.29 -6.30 3.33
CA LEU A 25 -4.47 -5.54 2.11
C LEU A 25 -3.67 -6.15 0.96
N TYR A 26 -2.59 -6.89 1.25
CA TYR A 26 -1.81 -7.54 0.22
C TYR A 26 -2.56 -8.73 -0.41
N VAL A 27 -2.62 -8.76 -1.75
CA VAL A 27 -3.09 -9.94 -2.47
C VAL A 27 -1.93 -10.93 -2.58
N LYS A 28 -1.94 -11.94 -1.73
CA LYS A 28 -0.88 -12.96 -1.68
C LYS A 28 -0.61 -13.59 -3.05
N GLY A 29 0.66 -13.73 -3.41
CA GLY A 29 1.12 -14.28 -4.68
C GLY A 29 0.99 -13.32 -5.87
N SER A 30 0.68 -12.04 -5.63
CA SER A 30 0.55 -11.05 -6.70
C SER A 30 1.86 -10.35 -7.06
N LEU A 31 2.90 -10.46 -6.22
CA LEU A 31 4.21 -9.92 -6.52
C LEU A 31 4.80 -10.65 -7.73
N ASN A 32 4.89 -9.93 -8.83
CA ASN A 32 5.44 -10.40 -10.08
C ASN A 32 6.56 -9.45 -10.52
N CYS A 33 7.60 -10.01 -11.11
CA CYS A 33 8.74 -9.26 -11.61
C CYS A 33 8.90 -9.48 -13.10
N SER A 34 9.04 -8.38 -13.81
CA SER A 34 9.40 -8.34 -15.22
C SER A 34 10.81 -7.74 -15.36
N PRO A 35 11.43 -7.81 -16.56
CA PRO A 35 12.73 -7.18 -16.78
C PRO A 35 12.76 -5.68 -16.47
N GLU A 36 11.63 -5.00 -16.67
CA GLU A 36 11.53 -3.54 -16.53
C GLU A 36 10.99 -3.13 -15.15
N ASN A 37 9.99 -3.84 -14.63
CA ASN A 37 9.22 -3.42 -13.46
C ASN A 37 8.90 -4.59 -12.52
N SER A 38 8.66 -4.26 -11.26
CA SER A 38 8.08 -5.18 -10.27
C SER A 38 6.69 -4.66 -9.92
N GLU A 39 5.69 -5.53 -9.90
CA GLU A 39 4.32 -5.15 -9.61
C GLU A 39 3.65 -6.09 -8.63
N PHE A 40 2.73 -5.56 -7.85
CA PHE A 40 1.93 -6.33 -6.91
C PHE A 40 0.56 -5.69 -6.74
N LYS A 41 -0.35 -6.38 -6.05
CA LYS A 41 -1.72 -5.92 -5.85
C LYS A 41 -2.04 -5.73 -4.39
N LEU A 42 -2.73 -4.63 -4.11
CA LEU A 42 -3.42 -4.40 -2.86
C LEU A 42 -4.93 -4.42 -3.10
N LYS A 43 -5.68 -5.02 -2.18
CA LYS A 43 -7.13 -5.00 -2.17
C LYS A 43 -7.61 -4.52 -0.81
N ASN A 44 -8.43 -3.47 -0.81
CA ASN A 44 -9.00 -3.00 0.44
C ASN A 44 -10.10 -3.94 0.92
N VAL A 45 -9.83 -4.63 2.03
CA VAL A 45 -10.77 -5.56 2.69
C VAL A 45 -11.15 -5.09 4.10
N LEU A 46 -10.72 -3.89 4.50
CA LEU A 46 -10.84 -3.38 5.86
C LEU A 46 -11.99 -2.37 5.99
N ALA A 47 -11.83 -1.19 5.37
CA ALA A 47 -12.77 -0.08 5.46
C ALA A 47 -12.50 0.93 4.33
N PRO A 48 -13.48 1.71 3.85
CA PRO A 48 -13.23 2.73 2.84
C PRO A 48 -12.14 3.69 3.32
N SER A 49 -11.18 4.01 2.47
CA SER A 49 -10.00 4.79 2.85
C SER A 49 -9.70 5.90 1.85
N THR A 50 -9.21 7.03 2.36
CA THR A 50 -8.78 8.19 1.60
C THR A 50 -7.29 8.41 1.86
N ILE A 51 -6.44 8.00 0.91
CA ILE A 51 -5.00 8.26 0.98
C ILE A 51 -4.77 9.71 0.54
N ILE A 52 -4.09 10.47 1.38
CA ILE A 52 -3.81 11.90 1.17
C ILE A 52 -2.32 12.20 0.99
N GLY A 53 -1.45 11.20 1.14
CA GLY A 53 -0.02 11.35 0.85
C GLY A 53 0.71 10.02 0.91
N PHE A 54 1.87 9.95 0.26
CA PHE A 54 2.87 8.91 0.46
C PHE A 54 4.13 9.56 1.03
N GLU A 55 4.65 9.01 2.12
CA GLU A 55 5.86 9.51 2.76
C GLU A 55 7.10 8.84 2.17
N LYS A 56 7.08 7.51 2.09
CA LYS A 56 8.15 6.71 1.51
C LYS A 56 7.65 5.35 1.05
N VAL A 57 8.38 4.76 0.11
CA VAL A 57 8.29 3.34 -0.22
C VAL A 57 9.66 2.75 0.02
N GLU A 58 9.70 1.58 0.66
CA GLU A 58 10.94 0.84 0.90
C GLU A 58 10.85 -0.53 0.23
N VAL A 59 11.96 -0.96 -0.37
CA VAL A 59 12.14 -2.27 -0.98
C VAL A 59 13.37 -2.88 -0.33
N ASP A 60 13.18 -4.00 0.38
CA ASP A 60 14.22 -4.68 1.17
C ASP A 60 14.98 -3.73 2.11
N GLY A 61 14.26 -2.75 2.68
CA GLY A 61 14.79 -1.73 3.58
C GLY A 61 15.49 -0.54 2.89
N ALA A 62 15.58 -0.53 1.55
CA ALA A 62 16.13 0.59 0.80
C ALA A 62 15.00 1.51 0.28
N PRO A 63 15.14 2.85 0.36
CA PRO A 63 14.13 3.78 -0.13
C PRO A 63 13.98 3.69 -1.66
N TYR A 64 12.73 3.75 -2.12
CA TYR A 64 12.34 3.72 -3.52
C TYR A 64 11.65 5.04 -3.94
N PRO A 65 11.99 5.62 -5.11
CA PRO A 65 11.45 6.92 -5.52
C PRO A 65 9.94 6.89 -5.77
N LEU A 66 9.18 7.79 -5.14
CA LEU A 66 7.71 7.86 -5.27
C LEU A 66 7.23 8.26 -6.67
N ASP A 67 8.07 8.93 -7.45
CA ASP A 67 7.86 9.27 -8.85
C ASP A 67 8.07 8.08 -9.80
N LYS A 68 8.47 6.91 -9.27
CA LYS A 68 8.53 5.62 -9.95
C LYS A 68 7.53 4.60 -9.40
N VAL A 69 6.57 5.04 -8.59
CA VAL A 69 5.52 4.18 -8.04
C VAL A 69 4.19 4.54 -8.69
N LEU A 70 3.67 3.65 -9.53
CA LEU A 70 2.37 3.81 -10.18
C LEU A 70 1.28 3.04 -9.42
N LEU A 71 0.17 3.72 -9.18
CA LEU A 71 -1.06 3.21 -8.60
C LEU A 71 -2.11 3.08 -9.71
N SER A 72 -2.40 1.86 -10.13
CA SER A 72 -3.32 1.55 -11.22
C SER A 72 -4.61 0.92 -10.69
N LYS A 73 -5.73 1.55 -10.99
CA LYS A 73 -7.08 1.04 -10.79
C LYS A 73 -7.75 0.87 -12.15
N LYS A 74 -8.90 0.20 -12.21
CA LYS A 74 -9.59 -0.16 -13.49
C LYS A 74 -9.59 0.95 -14.54
N ASN A 75 -9.83 2.21 -14.14
CA ASN A 75 -9.98 3.34 -15.06
C ASN A 75 -9.02 4.50 -14.77
N SER A 76 -7.96 4.30 -13.98
CA SER A 76 -7.06 5.40 -13.58
C SER A 76 -5.67 4.90 -13.21
N VAL A 77 -4.65 5.61 -13.68
CA VAL A 77 -3.26 5.42 -13.25
C VAL A 77 -2.75 6.74 -12.66
N ARG A 78 -2.08 6.67 -11.51
CA ARG A 78 -1.51 7.84 -10.84
C ARG A 78 -0.16 7.52 -10.23
N LEU A 79 0.75 8.48 -10.21
CA LEU A 79 1.98 8.39 -9.42
C LEU A 79 1.66 8.52 -7.93
N ALA A 80 2.33 7.75 -7.08
CA ALA A 80 2.27 7.91 -5.63
C ALA A 80 2.65 9.33 -5.22
N ALA A 81 3.69 9.90 -5.85
CA ALA A 81 4.11 11.30 -5.65
C ALA A 81 3.03 12.36 -5.99
N SER A 82 2.01 11.99 -6.77
CA SER A 82 0.91 12.91 -7.13
C SER A 82 -0.25 12.90 -6.13
N VAL A 83 -0.22 12.01 -5.13
CA VAL A 83 -1.30 11.89 -4.13
C VAL A 83 -1.08 12.93 -3.05
N THR A 84 -2.05 13.83 -2.90
CA THR A 84 -2.00 14.95 -1.95
C THR A 84 -3.38 15.14 -1.31
N PRO A 85 -3.52 15.95 -0.25
CA PRO A 85 -4.83 16.25 0.32
C PRO A 85 -5.80 16.92 -0.67
N GLN A 86 -5.27 17.66 -1.66
CA GLN A 86 -6.06 18.31 -2.72
C GLN A 86 -6.39 17.36 -3.87
N ALA A 87 -5.60 16.31 -4.05
CA ALA A 87 -5.81 15.27 -5.06
C ALA A 87 -5.72 13.88 -4.43
N PRO A 88 -6.66 13.51 -3.54
CA PRO A 88 -6.57 12.28 -2.77
C PRO A 88 -6.73 11.04 -3.66
N PHE A 89 -6.23 9.91 -3.18
CA PHE A 89 -6.44 8.60 -3.77
C PHE A 89 -7.43 7.81 -2.93
N LEU A 90 -8.64 7.64 -3.47
CA LEU A 90 -9.70 6.87 -2.81
C LEU A 90 -9.48 5.37 -3.04
N LEU A 91 -9.65 4.56 -2.00
CA LEU A 91 -9.62 3.11 -2.10
C LEU A 91 -10.84 2.54 -1.36
N ASN A 92 -11.89 2.20 -2.10
CA ASN A 92 -13.13 1.66 -1.53
C ASN A 92 -12.96 0.19 -1.12
N ILE A 93 -13.85 -0.32 -0.26
CA ILE A 93 -13.89 -1.75 0.07
C ILE A 93 -14.05 -2.56 -1.23
N ASN A 94 -13.32 -3.67 -1.32
CA ASN A 94 -13.20 -4.59 -2.44
C ASN A 94 -12.55 -3.99 -3.71
N GLU A 95 -12.11 -2.75 -3.68
CA GLU A 95 -11.33 -2.16 -4.76
C GLU A 95 -9.89 -2.69 -4.71
N GLU A 96 -9.38 -3.06 -5.89
CA GLU A 96 -8.01 -3.53 -6.09
C GLU A 96 -7.21 -2.41 -6.76
N VAL A 97 -6.01 -2.18 -6.25
CA VAL A 97 -5.00 -1.32 -6.88
C VAL A 97 -3.77 -2.18 -7.19
N LYS A 98 -3.33 -2.09 -8.44
CA LYS A 98 -2.02 -2.60 -8.84
C LYS A 98 -0.98 -1.53 -8.56
N VAL A 99 0.03 -1.88 -7.79
CA VAL A 99 1.20 -1.05 -7.51
C VAL A 99 2.33 -1.52 -8.41
N THR A 100 2.90 -0.61 -9.20
CA THR A 100 4.04 -0.90 -10.08
C THR A 100 5.23 -0.05 -9.65
N LEU A 101 6.36 -0.71 -9.42
CA LEU A 101 7.67 -0.12 -9.12
C LEU A 101 8.46 -0.07 -10.43
N GLU A 102 8.49 1.10 -11.06
CA GLU A 102 9.03 1.29 -12.42
C GLU A 102 10.56 1.29 -12.47
N GLY A 103 11.17 0.43 -13.29
CA GLY A 103 12.62 0.30 -13.36
C GLY A 103 13.23 -0.57 -12.25
N LEU A 104 12.40 -1.26 -11.47
CA LEU A 104 12.83 -2.21 -10.45
C LEU A 104 12.63 -3.63 -10.94
N LYS A 105 13.72 -4.39 -11.01
CA LYS A 105 13.69 -5.84 -11.20
C LYS A 105 14.14 -6.50 -9.90
N LEU A 106 13.22 -7.10 -9.15
CA LEU A 106 13.59 -7.92 -8.01
C LEU A 106 14.22 -9.23 -8.50
N SER A 107 15.23 -9.71 -7.78
CA SER A 107 15.79 -11.04 -7.96
C SER A 107 14.78 -12.12 -7.56
N PRO A 108 14.94 -13.38 -7.99
CA PRO A 108 14.25 -14.48 -7.34
C PRO A 108 14.60 -14.52 -5.84
N GLY A 109 13.60 -14.75 -4.99
CA GLY A 109 13.77 -14.78 -3.54
C GLY A 109 12.65 -14.10 -2.76
N PHE A 110 12.79 -14.11 -1.44
CA PHE A 110 11.88 -13.42 -0.53
C PHE A 110 12.18 -11.92 -0.51
N HIS A 111 11.13 -11.11 -0.62
CA HIS A 111 11.21 -9.66 -0.62
C HIS A 111 10.23 -9.05 0.37
N ARG A 112 10.64 -7.93 0.96
CA ARG A 112 9.79 -7.09 1.80
C ARG A 112 9.66 -5.70 1.19
N ILE A 113 8.44 -5.28 0.93
CA ILE A 113 8.10 -3.94 0.46
C ILE A 113 7.23 -3.27 1.51
N ALA A 114 7.55 -2.03 1.88
CA ALA A 114 6.76 -1.25 2.83
C ALA A 114 6.28 0.04 2.17
N LEU A 115 4.96 0.27 2.19
CA LEU A 115 4.36 1.54 1.76
C LEU A 115 4.01 2.36 3.00
N HIS A 116 4.65 3.52 3.16
CA HIS A 116 4.34 4.47 4.23
C HIS A 116 3.52 5.61 3.64
N LEU A 117 2.29 5.76 4.13
CA LEU A 117 1.32 6.69 3.59
C LEU A 117 0.51 7.36 4.70
N GLU A 118 -0.11 8.47 4.35
CA GLU A 118 -1.05 9.17 5.21
C GLU A 118 -2.47 8.92 4.72
N SER A 119 -3.33 8.43 5.62
CA SER A 119 -4.77 8.30 5.42
C SER A 119 -5.50 9.38 6.21
N LYS A 120 -6.52 9.98 5.60
CA LYS A 120 -7.38 10.97 6.26
C LYS A 120 -8.09 10.40 7.50
N GLU A 121 -8.40 9.11 7.49
CA GLU A 121 -9.20 8.45 8.51
C GLU A 121 -8.38 8.05 9.74
N VAL A 122 -7.13 7.64 9.54
CA VAL A 122 -6.32 6.99 10.59
C VAL A 122 -4.92 7.59 10.79
N GLY A 123 -4.52 8.56 9.97
CA GLY A 123 -3.19 9.17 10.00
C GLY A 123 -2.15 8.31 9.27
N GLU A 124 -0.95 8.24 9.82
CA GLU A 124 0.16 7.46 9.27
C GLU A 124 -0.13 5.95 9.27
N VAL A 125 0.16 5.30 8.14
CA VAL A 125 -0.06 3.86 7.93
C VAL A 125 1.16 3.26 7.22
N GLU A 126 1.65 2.14 7.75
CA GLU A 126 2.59 1.25 7.05
C GLU A 126 1.84 0.03 6.51
N ILE A 127 1.85 -0.17 5.20
CA ILE A 127 1.35 -1.40 4.57
C ILE A 127 2.55 -2.30 4.27
N PRO A 128 2.77 -3.37 5.05
CA PRO A 128 3.80 -4.34 4.75
C PRO A 128 3.33 -5.31 3.66
N VAL A 129 4.21 -5.59 2.71
CA VAL A 129 4.08 -6.60 1.66
C VAL A 129 5.27 -7.53 1.78
N GLU A 130 4.99 -8.82 1.95
CA GLU A 130 6.01 -9.87 2.03
C GLU A 130 5.60 -10.98 1.07
N ASP A 131 6.46 -11.27 0.10
CA ASP A 131 6.23 -12.35 -0.85
C ASP A 131 7.54 -12.88 -1.44
N THR A 132 7.45 -14.01 -2.14
CA THR A 132 8.56 -14.63 -2.86
C THR A 132 8.37 -14.48 -4.35
N VAL A 133 9.38 -13.91 -5.01
CA VAL A 133 9.52 -13.96 -6.46
C VAL A 133 10.16 -15.29 -6.82
N TRP A 134 9.47 -16.09 -7.62
CA TRP A 134 9.97 -17.38 -8.08
C TRP A 134 10.79 -17.21 -9.36
N GLU A 135 11.76 -18.11 -9.59
CA GLU A 135 12.41 -18.22 -10.90
C GLU A 135 11.35 -18.51 -11.97
N SER A 136 11.41 -17.76 -13.07
CA SER A 136 10.55 -17.97 -14.26
C SER A 136 11.24 -18.85 -15.28
#